data_AF-A0A7W1SVX0-F1
#
_entry.id   AF-A0A7W1SVX0-F1
#
_cell.length_a   1.000
_cell.length_b   1.000
_cell.length_c   1.000
_cell.angle_alpha   90.00
_cell.angle_beta   90.00
_cell.angle_gamma   90.00
#
_symmetry.space_group_name_H-M   'P 1'
#
loop_
_entity.id
_entity.type
_entity.pdbx_description
1 polymer ?
#
loop_
_entity_poly.entity_id
_entity_poly.type
_entity_poly.pdbx_seq_one_letter_code
_entity_poly.pdbx_strand_id
1 'polypeptide(L)'
;MPLPKVPNSVAKLVLELAAQQKDPAEIAQMLNLKRVQVSTLLAYHKQLNQPEVEEAVEPEEATSVPDEVPATIPTNNHLEEAVAFEDEGRVEEEETAENPDSGVYVGDDFEYGDAIYWNPQQAGAVPNPHLMIMGESGSGKTYAVQCLVAELAQRSIPSIVFDYGQSFELQHLDPQFKKFTGIREHLIGEEGLPINPLQIFLKDTQGPKSVATRVSDVFDAAYRLGDIQRKVVIDAIRLAFEKSGISETDSSTWKKELPSLLTLQNVLEEMSGDKEYASHKNALGVSARLMTFFMLASFRTDMRWSWDSLLTDPEQNVHVLQFRGLEGKTQRVLVELLLWHLFFFLKSSGQHPLRLYCVLDEAHHLSFREGGPTDALLREARKFGLGIMFASQQPEDFSSAAFSNSASKLVFQTSDPTLKVSKVLSSNMPHSALFFMSGRFRPMMLDCWLARCCTGC
;
A
#
# COMPACT_ATOMS: atom_id res chain seq x y z
N MET A 1 16.26 9.51 21.61
CA MET A 1 16.97 9.31 20.32
C MET A 1 17.94 8.14 20.49
N PRO A 2 17.90 7.10 19.64
CA PRO A 2 19.00 6.13 19.58
C PRO A 2 20.18 6.74 18.79
N LEU A 3 21.41 6.38 19.16
CA LEU A 3 22.61 6.78 18.42
C LEU A 3 22.52 6.32 16.96
N PRO A 4 22.90 7.13 15.96
CA PRO A 4 23.14 6.61 14.62
C PRO A 4 24.19 5.49 14.69
N LYS A 5 24.06 4.43 13.87
CA LYS A 5 25.01 3.30 13.79
C LYS A 5 26.35 3.80 13.25
N VAL A 6 27.12 4.48 14.09
CA VAL A 6 28.45 5.00 13.81
C VAL A 6 29.35 4.47 14.92
N PRO A 7 30.52 3.88 14.61
CA PRO A 7 31.43 3.38 15.64
C PRO A 7 31.73 4.46 16.69
N ASN A 8 31.76 4.08 17.97
CA ASN A 8 32.00 5.02 19.08
C ASN A 8 33.29 5.85 18.92
N SER A 9 34.31 5.30 18.25
CA SER A 9 35.54 6.00 17.89
C SER A 9 35.32 7.17 16.93
N VAL A 10 34.44 7.00 15.94
CA VAL A 10 34.11 8.03 14.94
C VAL A 10 33.20 9.11 15.55
N ALA A 11 32.26 8.73 16.42
CA ALA A 11 31.43 9.68 17.15
C ALA A 11 32.26 10.62 18.04
N LYS A 12 33.30 10.09 18.71
CA LYS A 12 34.23 10.89 19.51
C LYS A 12 35.02 11.89 18.65
N LEU A 13 35.47 11.45 17.47
CA LEU A 13 36.23 12.30 16.55
C LEU A 13 35.39 13.43 15.95
N VAL A 14 34.10 13.17 15.68
CA VAL A 14 33.13 14.21 15.28
C VAL A 14 33.03 15.31 16.34
N LEU A 15 32.96 14.93 17.63
CA LEU A 15 32.84 15.87 18.74
C LEU A 15 34.13 16.68 18.97
N GLU A 16 35.29 16.04 18.83
CA GLU A 16 36.59 16.70 18.92
C GLU A 16 36.77 17.75 17.81
N LEU A 17 36.37 17.44 16.58
CA LEU A 17 36.44 18.39 15.47
C LEU A 17 35.42 19.52 15.61
N ALA A 18 34.22 19.25 16.12
CA ALA A 18 33.23 20.28 16.42
C ALA A 18 33.66 21.21 17.56
N ALA A 19 34.36 20.69 18.58
CA ALA A 19 34.96 21.50 19.64
C ALA A 19 36.06 22.44 19.12
N GLN A 20 36.67 22.11 17.97
CA GLN A 20 37.60 22.98 17.24
C GLN A 20 36.88 24.00 16.33
N GLN A 21 35.57 24.18 16.49
CA GLN A 21 34.72 25.08 15.70
C GLN A 21 34.68 24.78 14.19
N LYS A 22 35.03 23.55 13.78
CA LYS A 22 34.85 23.13 12.39
C LYS A 22 33.38 22.97 12.08
N ASP A 23 32.99 23.39 10.88
CA ASP A 23 31.60 23.29 10.49
C ASP A 23 31.21 21.81 10.19
N PRO A 24 29.93 21.43 10.30
CA PRO A 24 29.51 20.06 10.07
C PRO A 24 29.82 19.52 8.66
N ALA A 25 29.94 20.37 7.63
CA ALA A 25 30.31 19.95 6.28
C ALA A 25 31.81 19.60 6.21
N GLU A 26 32.67 20.42 6.80
CA GLU A 26 34.11 20.15 6.91
C GLU A 26 34.36 18.85 7.67
N ILE A 27 33.65 18.62 8.79
CA ILE A 27 33.76 17.39 9.57
C ILE A 27 33.30 16.17 8.75
N ALA A 28 32.18 16.31 8.03
CA ALA A 28 31.64 15.25 7.17
C ALA A 28 32.63 14.87 6.07
N GLN A 29 33.24 15.87 5.42
CA GLN A 29 34.26 15.66 4.41
C GLN A 29 35.54 15.02 4.99
N MET A 30 36.00 15.48 6.16
CA MET A 30 37.20 14.96 6.82
C MET A 30 37.05 13.51 7.27
N LEU A 31 35.84 13.10 7.66
CA LEU A 31 35.56 11.78 8.22
C LEU A 31 34.87 10.83 7.24
N ASN A 32 34.67 11.25 5.99
CA ASN A 32 33.92 10.52 4.98
C ASN A 32 32.54 10.05 5.47
N LEU A 33 31.82 10.97 6.14
CA LEU A 33 30.47 10.76 6.66
C LEU A 33 29.47 11.60 5.88
N LYS A 34 28.18 11.22 5.91
CA LYS A 34 27.11 12.11 5.47
C LYS A 34 26.99 13.27 6.47
N ARG A 35 26.82 14.50 5.99
CA ARG A 35 26.68 15.71 6.85
C ARG A 35 25.56 15.56 7.88
N VAL A 36 24.45 14.92 7.50
CA VAL A 36 23.33 14.58 8.39
C VAL A 36 23.76 13.68 9.55
N GLN A 37 24.68 12.72 9.35
CA GLN A 37 25.19 11.86 10.43
C GLN A 37 25.98 12.67 11.45
N VAL A 38 26.82 13.60 10.98
CA VAL A 38 27.58 14.54 11.81
C VAL A 38 26.63 15.42 12.62
N SER A 39 25.66 16.07 11.97
CA SER A 39 24.69 16.94 12.66
C SER A 39 23.83 16.19 13.68
N THR A 40 23.43 14.95 13.38
CA THR A 40 22.65 14.10 14.30
C THR A 40 23.46 13.74 15.55
N LEU A 41 24.74 13.39 15.39
CA LEU A 41 25.66 13.12 16.51
C LEU A 41 25.85 14.36 17.40
N LEU A 42 26.03 15.53 16.79
CA LEU A 42 26.20 16.79 17.52
C LEU A 42 24.92 17.19 18.27
N ALA A 43 23.75 17.04 17.66
CA ALA A 43 22.47 17.30 18.29
C ALA A 43 22.21 16.35 19.49
N TYR A 44 22.50 15.06 19.30
CA TYR A 44 22.35 14.05 20.35
C TYR A 44 23.24 14.34 21.57
N HIS A 45 24.51 14.73 21.36
CA HIS A 45 25.42 15.08 22.45
C HIS A 45 25.08 16.42 23.12
N LYS A 46 24.54 17.39 22.37
CA LYS A 46 24.04 18.63 22.93
C LYS A 46 22.86 18.39 23.87
N GLN A 47 22.02 17.40 23.58
CA GLN A 47 20.87 17.01 24.39
C GLN A 47 21.29 16.27 25.68
N LEU A 48 22.34 15.45 25.64
CA LEU A 48 22.89 14.78 26.83
C LEU A 48 23.57 15.75 27.82
N ASN A 49 24.00 16.92 27.35
CA ASN A 49 24.74 17.92 28.15
C ASN A 49 23.89 19.12 28.58
N GLN A 50 22.56 19.04 28.50
CA GLN A 50 21.68 20.05 29.11
C GLN A 50 21.50 19.73 30.62
N PRO A 51 21.64 20.71 31.53
CA PRO A 51 21.31 20.51 32.93
C PRO A 51 19.79 20.27 33.09
N GLU A 52 19.41 19.23 33.83
CA GLU A 52 18.02 19.01 34.25
C GLU A 52 17.52 20.25 34.99
N VAL A 53 16.46 20.87 34.46
CA VAL A 53 15.71 21.89 35.20
C VAL A 53 14.74 21.13 36.10
N GLU A 54 15.02 21.09 37.40
CA GLU A 54 14.05 20.68 38.43
C GLU A 54 12.89 21.70 38.41
N GLU A 55 11.75 21.31 37.83
CA GLU A 55 10.49 22.03 38.07
C GLU A 55 10.03 21.73 39.50
N ALA A 56 10.08 22.75 40.34
CA ALA A 56 9.49 22.75 41.67
C ALA A 56 7.96 22.61 41.57
N VAL A 57 7.43 21.49 42.05
CA VAL A 57 5.99 21.29 42.28
C VAL A 57 5.68 21.71 43.71
N GLU A 58 4.93 22.80 43.89
CA GLU A 58 4.32 23.16 45.18
C GLU A 58 3.24 22.12 45.55
N PRO A 59 3.11 21.70 46.83
CA PRO A 59 2.16 20.66 47.21
C PRO A 59 0.77 21.25 47.49
N GLU A 60 -0.24 20.85 46.72
CA GLU A 60 -1.64 21.00 47.13
C GLU A 60 -2.09 19.83 48.01
N GLU A 61 -2.92 20.18 48.99
CA GLU A 61 -3.29 19.41 50.17
C GLU A 61 -4.10 18.13 49.90
N ALA A 62 -3.76 17.10 50.67
CA ALA A 62 -4.50 15.85 50.77
C ALA A 62 -5.83 16.05 51.53
N THR A 63 -6.92 15.53 50.97
CA THR A 63 -8.12 15.14 51.74
C THR A 63 -8.38 13.64 51.55
N SER A 64 -8.86 13.03 52.62
CA SER A 64 -8.58 11.65 53.01
C SER A 64 -9.84 10.77 53.10
N VAL A 65 -9.78 9.55 52.51
CA VAL A 65 -10.40 8.22 52.84
C VAL A 65 -11.94 8.08 52.99
N PRO A 66 -12.57 6.86 53.00
CA PRO A 66 -12.02 5.48 52.93
C PRO A 66 -12.76 4.39 52.08
N ASP A 67 -12.00 3.31 51.82
CA ASP A 67 -12.25 1.84 51.82
C ASP A 67 -13.43 1.17 51.08
N GLU A 68 -13.09 0.21 50.20
CA GLU A 68 -13.42 -1.23 50.37
C GLU A 68 -12.57 -2.14 49.42
N VAL A 69 -12.18 -3.31 49.93
CA VAL A 69 -11.28 -4.39 49.42
C VAL A 69 -12.06 -5.72 49.67
N PRO A 70 -11.81 -6.95 49.11
CA PRO A 70 -10.66 -7.53 48.37
C PRO A 70 -10.96 -8.49 47.17
N ALA A 71 -9.86 -9.08 46.66
CA ALA A 71 -9.70 -10.47 46.13
C ALA A 71 -9.94 -10.65 44.62
N THR A 72 -9.14 -11.37 43.81
CA THR A 72 -8.04 -12.33 44.05
C THR A 72 -7.38 -12.60 42.68
N ILE A 73 -6.05 -12.75 42.64
CA ILE A 73 -5.29 -13.24 41.48
C ILE A 73 -5.12 -14.76 41.63
N PRO A 74 -5.41 -15.59 40.61
CA PRO A 74 -4.85 -16.92 40.52
C PRO A 74 -3.66 -16.94 39.56
N THR A 75 -2.54 -17.38 40.11
CA THR A 75 -1.38 -17.96 39.43
C THR A 75 -1.69 -19.39 38.98
N ASN A 76 -1.34 -19.77 37.75
CA ASN A 76 -0.42 -20.88 37.47
C ASN A 76 -0.25 -21.17 35.96
N ASN A 77 1.02 -21.16 35.54
CA ASN A 77 1.72 -22.21 34.81
C ASN A 77 0.90 -23.24 34.01
N HIS A 78 1.06 -23.20 32.69
CA HIS A 78 1.22 -24.42 31.90
C HIS A 78 2.40 -24.28 30.94
N LEU A 79 3.22 -25.34 30.96
CA LEU A 79 4.41 -25.59 30.17
C LEU A 79 4.05 -25.76 28.68
N GLU A 80 4.81 -25.16 27.78
CA GLU A 80 4.92 -25.62 26.40
C GLU A 80 6.39 -25.88 26.07
N GLU A 81 6.60 -27.06 25.49
CA GLU A 81 7.88 -27.72 25.26
C GLU A 81 8.72 -27.02 24.19
N ALA A 82 10.03 -27.05 24.42
CA ALA A 82 11.05 -26.68 23.46
C ALA A 82 11.04 -27.65 22.26
N VAL A 83 11.03 -27.09 21.05
CA VAL A 83 11.54 -27.78 19.86
C VAL A 83 12.74 -26.98 19.37
N ALA A 84 13.91 -27.60 19.46
CA ALA A 84 15.19 -27.04 19.05
C ALA A 84 15.20 -26.80 17.54
N PHE A 85 15.54 -25.58 17.12
CA PHE A 85 16.02 -25.30 15.78
C PHE A 85 17.54 -25.44 15.80
N GLU A 86 18.04 -26.40 15.03
CA GLU A 86 19.46 -26.61 14.80
C GLU A 86 20.05 -25.42 14.01
N ASP A 87 21.20 -24.99 14.51
CA ASP A 87 22.04 -23.90 14.03
C ASP A 87 22.80 -24.34 12.77
N GLU A 88 22.32 -23.94 11.60
CA GLU A 88 23.08 -24.03 10.35
C GLU A 88 23.38 -22.62 9.81
N GLY A 89 24.67 -22.27 9.85
CA GLY A 89 25.27 -21.36 8.88
C GLY A 89 25.25 -19.88 9.24
N ARG A 90 26.17 -19.48 10.13
CA ARG A 90 26.67 -18.10 10.24
C ARG A 90 27.29 -17.67 8.90
N VAL A 91 26.48 -17.05 8.05
CA VAL A 91 26.98 -16.29 6.90
C VAL A 91 27.51 -14.98 7.45
N GLU A 92 28.81 -14.74 7.31
CA GLU A 92 29.43 -13.45 7.58
C GLU A 92 28.81 -12.42 6.62
N GLU A 93 28.01 -11.49 7.15
CA GLU A 93 27.57 -10.31 6.42
C GLU A 93 28.80 -9.42 6.17
N GLU A 94 29.37 -9.49 4.97
CA GLU A 94 30.25 -8.44 4.47
C GLU A 94 29.44 -7.13 4.38
N GLU A 95 29.81 -6.14 5.21
CA GLU A 95 29.38 -4.75 5.06
C GLU A 95 29.89 -4.23 3.70
N THR A 96 29.14 -4.44 2.63
CA THR A 96 29.36 -3.75 1.37
C THR A 96 28.96 -2.29 1.54
N ALA A 97 29.94 -1.39 1.43
CA ALA A 97 29.77 0.06 1.47
C ALA A 97 28.56 0.50 0.61
N GLU A 98 27.66 1.27 1.22
CA GLU A 98 26.48 1.86 0.58
C GLU A 98 26.87 2.60 -0.71
N ASN A 99 26.36 2.15 -1.86
CA ASN A 99 26.45 2.94 -3.08
C ASN A 99 25.29 3.96 -3.07
N PRO A 100 25.55 5.28 -2.92
CA PRO A 100 24.50 6.29 -2.77
C PRO A 100 23.59 6.45 -4.00
N ASP A 101 23.97 5.91 -5.16
CA ASP A 101 23.24 6.03 -6.44
C ASP A 101 22.17 4.94 -6.71
N SER A 102 21.94 3.98 -5.81
CA SER A 102 21.03 2.86 -6.12
C SER A 102 19.54 3.09 -5.81
N GLY A 103 19.18 4.19 -5.14
CA GLY A 103 17.82 4.40 -4.64
C GLY A 103 16.93 5.24 -5.52
N VAL A 104 15.61 5.16 -5.32
CA VAL A 104 14.60 6.04 -5.93
C VAL A 104 14.80 7.45 -5.38
N TYR A 105 15.17 8.40 -6.23
CA TYR A 105 15.33 9.78 -5.77
C TYR A 105 13.99 10.32 -5.25
N VAL A 106 14.02 11.06 -4.13
CA VAL A 106 12.82 11.67 -3.53
C VAL A 106 12.90 13.19 -3.65
N GLY A 107 14.08 13.77 -3.43
CA GLY A 107 14.33 15.21 -3.52
C GLY A 107 15.60 15.61 -2.77
N ASP A 108 15.78 16.91 -2.56
CA ASP A 108 16.90 17.45 -1.77
C ASP A 108 16.43 17.89 -0.37
N ASP A 109 17.22 17.57 0.65
CA ASP A 109 17.06 18.14 1.99
C ASP A 109 17.13 19.69 1.90
N PHE A 110 16.17 20.37 2.51
CA PHE A 110 16.06 21.83 2.41
C PHE A 110 17.14 22.59 3.19
N GLU A 111 17.62 22.03 4.30
CA GLU A 111 18.59 22.69 5.17
C GLU A 111 20.01 22.49 4.63
N TYR A 112 20.31 21.28 4.15
CA TYR A 112 21.67 20.89 3.75
C TYR A 112 21.87 20.77 2.24
N GLY A 113 20.80 20.63 1.46
CA GLY A 113 20.85 20.45 0.00
C GLY A 113 21.28 19.06 -0.45
N ASP A 114 21.40 18.11 0.47
CA ASP A 114 21.81 16.73 0.20
C ASP A 114 20.68 15.97 -0.52
N ALA A 115 21.03 15.21 -1.56
CA ALA A 115 20.07 14.36 -2.27
C ALA A 115 19.59 13.21 -1.37
N ILE A 116 18.28 12.99 -1.36
CA ILE A 116 17.61 11.99 -0.54
C ILE A 116 16.99 10.91 -1.43
N TYR A 117 17.30 9.66 -1.10
CA TYR A 117 16.90 8.48 -1.85
C TYR A 117 16.10 7.52 -0.98
N TRP A 118 15.09 6.90 -1.57
CA TRP A 118 14.27 5.84 -1.01
C TRP A 118 14.63 4.49 -1.63
N ASN A 119 14.91 3.48 -0.82
CA ASN A 119 15.39 2.17 -1.26
C ASN A 119 14.38 1.05 -0.94
N PRO A 120 13.28 0.89 -1.72
CA PRO A 120 12.26 -0.10 -1.39
C PRO A 120 12.69 -1.56 -1.62
N GLN A 121 13.76 -1.80 -2.37
CA GLN A 121 14.30 -3.14 -2.66
C GLN A 121 15.23 -3.68 -1.56
N GLN A 122 15.77 -2.80 -0.70
CA GLN A 122 16.74 -3.19 0.32
C GLN A 122 16.03 -3.64 1.59
N ALA A 123 15.84 -4.95 1.73
CA ALA A 123 15.12 -5.55 2.87
C ALA A 123 15.72 -5.20 4.25
N GLY A 124 17.03 -4.91 4.32
CA GLY A 124 17.72 -4.46 5.53
C GLY A 124 17.45 -2.99 5.90
N ALA A 125 17.02 -2.15 4.94
CA ALA A 125 16.73 -0.74 5.15
C ALA A 125 15.23 -0.48 5.37
N VAL A 126 14.36 -1.29 4.74
CA VAL A 126 12.90 -1.10 4.77
C VAL A 126 12.17 -2.45 4.96
N PRO A 127 11.43 -2.65 6.07
CA PRO A 127 10.73 -3.91 6.34
C PRO A 127 9.51 -4.15 5.44
N ASN A 128 9.07 -3.18 4.63
CA ASN A 128 8.02 -3.37 3.62
C ASN A 128 8.15 -2.32 2.50
N PRO A 129 8.11 -2.68 1.19
CA PRO A 129 8.18 -1.72 0.08
C PRO A 129 6.97 -0.76 -0.05
N HIS A 130 5.92 -0.88 0.77
CA HIS A 130 4.77 0.01 0.71
C HIS A 130 5.11 1.43 1.17
N LEU A 131 4.58 2.42 0.44
CA LEU A 131 4.72 3.84 0.69
C LEU A 131 3.35 4.47 0.89
N MET A 132 3.16 5.09 2.04
CA MET A 132 1.98 5.90 2.33
C MET A 132 2.30 7.38 2.13
N ILE A 133 1.41 8.09 1.42
CA ILE A 133 1.54 9.52 1.13
C ILE A 133 0.35 10.25 1.74
N MET A 134 0.60 11.30 2.53
CA MET A 134 -0.43 12.04 3.26
C MET A 134 -0.24 13.54 3.10
N GLY A 135 -1.35 14.30 3.12
CA GLY A 135 -1.31 15.76 3.09
C GLY A 135 -2.57 16.38 2.53
N GLU A 136 -2.81 17.65 2.85
CA GLU A 136 -4.00 18.39 2.42
C GLU A 136 -4.14 18.46 0.90
N SER A 137 -5.34 18.77 0.43
CA SER A 137 -5.59 19.00 -0.99
C SER A 137 -4.68 20.12 -1.52
N GLY A 138 -4.13 19.95 -2.73
CA GLY A 138 -3.20 20.90 -3.34
C GLY A 138 -1.77 20.90 -2.78
N SER A 139 -1.44 20.03 -1.80
CA SER A 139 -0.09 19.98 -1.20
C SER A 139 1.00 19.38 -2.11
N GLY A 140 0.63 18.77 -3.25
CA GLY A 140 1.58 18.19 -4.21
C GLY A 140 1.71 16.66 -4.15
N LYS A 141 0.79 15.94 -3.48
CA LYS A 141 0.79 14.46 -3.39
C LYS A 141 0.86 13.78 -4.76
N THR A 142 -0.12 14.04 -5.64
CA THR A 142 -0.18 13.44 -6.99
C THR A 142 1.07 13.74 -7.79
N TYR A 143 1.59 14.97 -7.69
CA TYR A 143 2.84 15.34 -8.34
C TYR A 143 4.03 14.51 -7.82
N ALA A 144 4.17 14.32 -6.51
CA ALA A 144 5.21 13.44 -5.98
C ALA A 144 5.01 11.96 -6.33
N VAL A 145 3.76 11.48 -6.45
CA VAL A 145 3.50 10.15 -6.99
C VAL A 145 4.02 10.06 -8.43
N GLN A 146 3.72 11.04 -9.28
CA GLN A 146 4.26 11.09 -10.65
C GLN A 146 5.78 11.07 -10.66
N CYS A 147 6.43 11.90 -9.84
CA CYS A 147 7.89 11.88 -9.67
C CYS A 147 8.37 10.45 -9.35
N LEU A 148 7.92 9.88 -8.23
CA LEU A 148 8.39 8.58 -7.75
C LEU A 148 8.15 7.45 -8.76
N VAL A 149 7.00 7.46 -9.45
CA VAL A 149 6.71 6.50 -10.52
C VAL A 149 7.66 6.69 -11.72
N ALA A 150 8.05 7.93 -12.06
CA ALA A 150 9.07 8.17 -13.08
C ALA A 150 10.43 7.58 -12.70
N GLU A 151 10.88 7.75 -11.46
CA GLU A 151 12.14 7.13 -11.01
C GLU A 151 12.10 5.61 -10.98
N LEU A 152 10.95 5.02 -10.61
CA LEU A 152 10.74 3.58 -10.67
C LEU A 152 10.80 3.06 -12.11
N ALA A 153 10.16 3.76 -13.05
CA ALA A 153 10.19 3.42 -14.47
C ALA A 153 11.61 3.46 -15.04
N GLN A 154 12.43 4.46 -14.66
CA GLN A 154 13.84 4.56 -15.07
C GLN A 154 14.71 3.42 -14.52
N ARG A 155 14.26 2.76 -13.44
CA ARG A 155 14.89 1.56 -12.86
C ARG A 155 14.25 0.26 -13.33
N SER A 156 13.41 0.32 -14.38
CA SER A 156 12.69 -0.83 -14.93
C SER A 156 11.80 -1.55 -13.90
N ILE A 157 11.27 -0.81 -12.92
CA ILE A 157 10.23 -1.31 -12.01
C ILE A 157 8.88 -0.80 -12.53
N PRO A 158 8.04 -1.67 -13.11
CA PRO A 158 6.78 -1.26 -13.68
C PRO A 158 5.81 -0.76 -12.60
N SER A 159 4.88 0.10 -12.99
CA SER A 159 3.83 0.63 -12.14
C SER A 159 2.46 0.50 -12.80
N ILE A 160 1.48 0.00 -12.04
CA ILE A 160 0.07 0.00 -12.42
C ILE A 160 -0.65 1.05 -11.58
N VAL A 161 -1.22 2.06 -12.23
CA VAL A 161 -1.98 3.14 -11.60
C VAL A 161 -3.47 2.86 -11.73
N PHE A 162 -4.18 2.83 -10.61
CA PHE A 162 -5.64 2.73 -10.60
C PHE A 162 -6.22 4.15 -10.54
N ASP A 163 -6.59 4.71 -11.68
CA ASP A 163 -7.06 6.09 -11.78
C ASP A 163 -8.59 6.18 -11.69
N TYR A 164 -9.11 5.96 -10.48
CA TYR A 164 -10.55 6.17 -10.19
C TYR A 164 -10.86 7.63 -9.78
N GLY A 165 -9.85 8.37 -9.31
CA GLY A 165 -9.96 9.78 -8.93
C GLY A 165 -9.72 10.78 -10.07
N GLN A 166 -9.32 10.30 -11.26
CA GLN A 166 -9.01 11.10 -12.45
C GLN A 166 -7.81 12.05 -12.26
N SER A 167 -6.86 11.65 -11.41
CA SER A 167 -5.61 12.39 -11.13
C SER A 167 -4.50 12.06 -12.12
N PHE A 168 -4.67 11.01 -12.93
CA PHE A 168 -3.68 10.50 -13.88
C PHE A 168 -4.17 10.51 -15.34
N GLU A 169 -5.18 11.32 -15.68
CA GLU A 169 -5.59 11.53 -17.07
C GLU A 169 -4.41 12.06 -17.92
N LEU A 170 -4.08 11.39 -19.03
CA LEU A 170 -2.89 11.72 -19.86
C LEU A 170 -2.78 13.20 -20.24
N GLN A 171 -3.91 13.86 -20.48
CA GLN A 171 -3.97 15.29 -20.85
C GLN A 171 -3.49 16.22 -19.72
N HIS A 172 -3.65 15.82 -18.46
CA HIS A 172 -3.30 16.60 -17.27
C HIS A 172 -1.95 16.20 -16.65
N LEU A 173 -1.37 15.08 -17.08
CA LEU A 173 -0.05 14.65 -16.61
C LEU A 173 1.05 15.62 -17.03
N ASP A 174 2.08 15.71 -16.19
CA ASP A 174 3.26 16.52 -16.47
C ASP A 174 3.94 16.05 -17.78
N PRO A 175 4.33 16.97 -18.69
CA PRO A 175 5.03 16.60 -19.93
C PRO A 175 6.27 15.75 -19.71
N GLN A 176 7.00 15.98 -18.61
CA GLN A 176 8.16 15.18 -18.28
C GLN A 176 7.80 13.79 -17.78
N PHE A 177 6.75 13.67 -16.96
CA PHE A 177 6.27 12.36 -16.53
C PHE A 177 6.02 11.48 -17.76
N LYS A 178 5.28 12.00 -18.75
CA LYS A 178 5.04 11.34 -20.05
C LYS A 178 6.32 10.98 -20.80
N LYS A 179 7.30 11.88 -20.84
CA LYS A 179 8.58 11.68 -21.55
C LYS A 179 9.41 10.52 -20.98
N PHE A 180 9.33 10.29 -19.67
CA PHE A 180 10.27 9.42 -18.96
C PHE A 180 9.67 8.12 -18.41
N THR A 181 8.38 7.85 -18.64
CA THR A 181 7.70 6.67 -18.04
C THR A 181 7.22 5.61 -19.03
N GLY A 182 7.05 5.92 -20.32
CA GLY A 182 6.40 4.99 -21.26
C GLY A 182 5.00 4.60 -20.76
N ILE A 183 4.03 5.49 -20.98
CA ILE A 183 2.67 5.34 -20.43
C ILE A 183 1.74 4.67 -21.43
N ARG A 184 0.99 3.68 -20.95
CA ARG A 184 -0.15 3.11 -21.64
C ARG A 184 -1.43 3.23 -20.82
N GLU A 185 -2.43 3.90 -21.38
CA GLU A 185 -3.78 3.96 -20.81
C GLU A 185 -4.59 2.73 -21.19
N HIS A 186 -5.39 2.27 -20.23
CA HIS A 186 -6.41 1.24 -20.40
C HIS A 186 -7.75 1.85 -19.98
N LEU A 187 -8.62 2.14 -20.95
CA LEU A 187 -9.90 2.82 -20.75
C LEU A 187 -10.96 1.85 -20.20
N ILE A 188 -10.81 1.41 -18.94
CA ILE A 188 -11.67 0.41 -18.30
C ILE A 188 -13.15 0.80 -18.34
N GLY A 189 -13.47 2.08 -18.09
CA GLY A 189 -14.86 2.54 -18.07
C GLY A 189 -15.54 2.58 -19.43
N GLU A 190 -14.77 2.67 -20.52
CA GLU A 190 -15.30 2.79 -21.88
C GLU A 190 -15.21 1.46 -22.65
N GLU A 191 -14.08 0.77 -22.54
CA GLU A 191 -13.80 -0.47 -23.25
C GLU A 191 -14.19 -1.74 -22.47
N GLY A 192 -14.44 -1.59 -21.16
CA GLY A 192 -14.71 -2.69 -20.25
C GLY A 192 -13.47 -3.32 -19.64
N LEU A 193 -13.69 -4.02 -18.53
CA LEU A 193 -12.66 -4.68 -17.75
C LEU A 193 -12.17 -5.96 -18.47
N PRO A 194 -10.86 -6.12 -18.72
CA PRO A 194 -10.31 -7.25 -19.48
C PRO A 194 -10.07 -8.51 -18.61
N ILE A 195 -10.96 -8.80 -17.65
CA ILE A 195 -10.89 -9.99 -16.80
C ILE A 195 -12.25 -10.67 -16.67
N ASN A 196 -12.25 -11.92 -16.21
CA ASN A 196 -13.47 -12.56 -15.72
C ASN A 196 -13.53 -12.44 -14.17
N PRO A 197 -14.52 -11.73 -13.59
CA PRO A 197 -14.73 -11.67 -12.14
C PRO A 197 -14.94 -13.03 -11.47
N LEU A 198 -15.44 -14.01 -12.23
CA LEU A 198 -15.71 -15.36 -11.79
C LEU A 198 -14.52 -16.30 -12.03
N GLN A 199 -13.32 -15.76 -12.25
CA GLN A 199 -12.11 -16.57 -12.40
C GLN A 199 -11.81 -17.39 -11.15
N ILE A 200 -11.59 -18.69 -11.34
CA ILE A 200 -11.02 -19.60 -10.35
C ILE A 200 -9.50 -19.53 -10.48
N PHE A 201 -8.81 -19.12 -9.42
CA PHE A 201 -7.35 -19.10 -9.39
C PHE A 201 -6.78 -20.43 -8.89
N LEU A 202 -5.52 -20.73 -9.22
CA LEU A 202 -4.85 -21.98 -8.81
C LEU A 202 -4.80 -22.16 -7.28
N LYS A 203 -4.85 -21.07 -6.52
CA LYS A 203 -4.85 -21.06 -5.05
C LYS A 203 -6.26 -21.12 -4.44
N ASP A 204 -7.33 -21.13 -5.24
CA ASP A 204 -8.71 -21.27 -4.76
C ASP A 204 -9.00 -22.75 -4.42
N THR A 205 -8.70 -23.17 -3.19
CA THR A 205 -8.84 -24.58 -2.75
C THR A 205 -10.28 -25.09 -2.74
N GLN A 206 -11.27 -24.19 -2.66
CA GLN A 206 -12.70 -24.52 -2.71
C GLN A 206 -13.37 -24.11 -4.03
N GLY A 207 -12.57 -23.74 -5.04
CA GLY A 207 -13.02 -23.45 -6.41
C GLY A 207 -14.20 -22.49 -6.47
N PRO A 208 -15.34 -22.89 -7.07
CA PRO A 208 -16.53 -22.03 -7.17
C PRO A 208 -17.00 -21.41 -5.85
N LYS A 209 -16.82 -22.10 -4.72
CA LYS A 209 -17.21 -21.57 -3.40
C LYS A 209 -16.33 -20.38 -3.00
N SER A 210 -15.02 -20.47 -3.22
CA SER A 210 -14.09 -19.37 -2.97
C SER A 210 -14.44 -18.15 -3.81
N VAL A 211 -14.75 -18.35 -5.10
CA VAL A 211 -15.19 -17.29 -6.00
C VAL A 211 -16.50 -16.67 -5.52
N ALA A 212 -17.49 -17.49 -5.17
CA ALA A 212 -18.80 -17.02 -4.70
C ALA A 212 -18.68 -16.16 -3.45
N THR A 213 -17.90 -16.59 -2.45
CA THR A 213 -17.64 -15.79 -1.25
C THR A 213 -16.96 -14.47 -1.60
N ARG A 214 -15.84 -14.50 -2.32
CA ARG A 214 -15.07 -13.31 -2.71
C ARG A 214 -15.91 -12.27 -3.46
N VAL A 215 -16.63 -12.70 -4.49
CA VAL A 215 -17.46 -11.78 -5.30
C VAL A 215 -18.66 -11.29 -4.52
N SER A 216 -19.28 -12.13 -3.67
CA SER A 216 -20.37 -11.69 -2.79
C SER A 216 -19.92 -10.64 -1.78
N ASP A 217 -18.68 -10.74 -1.27
CA ASP A 217 -18.11 -9.77 -0.33
C ASP A 217 -17.81 -8.43 -1.00
N VAL A 218 -17.48 -8.43 -2.29
CA VAL A 218 -17.34 -7.18 -3.07
C VAL A 218 -18.69 -6.52 -3.26
N PHE A 219 -19.72 -7.27 -3.65
CA PHE A 219 -21.07 -6.71 -3.76
C PHE A 219 -21.60 -6.23 -2.41
N ASP A 220 -21.35 -6.97 -1.33
CA ASP A 220 -21.73 -6.56 0.01
C ASP A 220 -21.06 -5.23 0.41
N ALA A 221 -19.75 -5.07 0.18
CA ALA A 221 -19.05 -3.83 0.53
C ALA A 221 -19.59 -2.59 -0.19
N ALA A 222 -19.95 -2.72 -1.47
CA ALA A 222 -20.46 -1.62 -2.25
C ALA A 222 -21.96 -1.36 -2.04
N TYR A 223 -22.76 -2.42 -1.87
CA TYR A 223 -24.21 -2.32 -1.80
C TYR A 223 -24.76 -2.36 -0.37
N ARG A 224 -24.04 -2.93 0.60
CA ARG A 224 -24.49 -3.30 1.95
C ARG A 224 -25.61 -4.32 1.88
N LEU A 225 -25.27 -5.55 1.51
CA LEU A 225 -26.21 -6.65 1.40
C LEU A 225 -26.48 -7.24 2.78
N GLY A 226 -27.74 -7.48 3.14
CA GLY A 226 -28.03 -8.26 4.35
C GLY A 226 -27.64 -9.73 4.16
N ASP A 227 -27.52 -10.51 5.26
CA ASP A 227 -27.07 -11.90 5.22
C ASP A 227 -27.83 -12.77 4.21
N ILE A 228 -29.16 -12.59 4.14
CA ILE A 228 -30.01 -13.32 3.19
C ILE A 228 -29.71 -12.91 1.75
N GLN A 229 -29.49 -11.62 1.49
CA GLN A 229 -29.16 -11.11 0.15
C GLN A 229 -27.77 -11.57 -0.28
N ARG A 230 -26.80 -11.57 0.63
CA ARG A 230 -25.46 -12.12 0.39
C ARG A 230 -25.54 -13.62 0.07
N LYS A 231 -26.34 -14.40 0.82
CA LYS A 231 -26.61 -15.81 0.51
C LYS A 231 -27.19 -15.99 -0.90
N VAL A 232 -28.15 -15.15 -1.30
CA VAL A 232 -28.72 -15.22 -2.65
C VAL A 232 -27.65 -14.99 -3.73
N VAL A 233 -26.76 -14.01 -3.55
CA VAL A 233 -25.64 -13.78 -4.49
C VAL A 233 -24.70 -14.99 -4.54
N ILE A 234 -24.38 -15.58 -3.39
CA ILE A 234 -23.56 -16.81 -3.32
C ILE A 234 -24.25 -17.95 -4.08
N ASP A 235 -25.54 -18.20 -3.80
CA ASP A 235 -26.30 -19.26 -4.46
C ASP A 235 -26.39 -19.04 -5.98
N ALA A 236 -26.56 -17.78 -6.43
CA ALA A 236 -26.57 -17.42 -7.84
C ALA A 236 -25.24 -17.66 -8.55
N ILE A 237 -24.11 -17.31 -7.91
CA ILE A 237 -22.77 -17.56 -8.48
C ILE A 237 -22.53 -19.07 -8.59
N ARG A 238 -22.86 -19.83 -7.54
CA ARG A 238 -22.73 -21.30 -7.52
C ARG A 238 -23.55 -21.95 -8.64
N LEU A 239 -24.80 -21.53 -8.82
CA LEU A 239 -25.66 -22.01 -9.89
C LEU A 239 -25.16 -21.58 -11.29
N ALA A 240 -24.55 -20.41 -11.42
CA ALA A 240 -23.91 -19.98 -12.68
C ALA A 240 -22.74 -20.91 -13.07
N PHE A 241 -21.93 -21.35 -12.10
CA PHE A 241 -20.90 -22.37 -12.33
C PHE A 241 -21.50 -23.71 -12.72
N GLU A 242 -22.51 -24.18 -11.98
CA GLU A 242 -23.18 -25.45 -12.26
C GLU A 242 -23.77 -25.49 -13.68
N LYS A 243 -24.45 -24.42 -14.10
CA LYS A 243 -24.98 -24.27 -15.47
C LYS A 243 -23.90 -24.24 -16.54
N SER A 244 -22.69 -23.82 -16.19
CA SER A 244 -21.51 -23.87 -17.06
C SER A 244 -20.79 -25.23 -17.00
N GLY A 245 -21.40 -26.22 -16.32
CA GLY A 245 -20.86 -27.57 -16.18
C GLY A 245 -19.68 -27.68 -15.21
N ILE A 246 -19.49 -26.69 -14.34
CA ILE A 246 -18.42 -26.63 -13.34
C ILE A 246 -18.99 -27.06 -11.99
N SER A 247 -18.49 -28.16 -11.45
CA SER A 247 -18.91 -28.72 -10.17
C SER A 247 -18.09 -28.16 -9.02
N GLU A 248 -18.74 -27.95 -7.88
CA GLU A 248 -18.07 -27.56 -6.63
C GLU A 248 -17.21 -28.66 -6.02
N THR A 249 -17.52 -29.92 -6.31
CA THR A 249 -16.88 -31.10 -5.70
C THR A 249 -15.90 -31.79 -6.63
N ASP A 250 -15.94 -31.48 -7.92
CA ASP A 250 -15.03 -32.05 -8.92
C ASP A 250 -14.11 -30.98 -9.51
N SER A 251 -12.91 -30.89 -8.94
CA SER A 251 -11.87 -29.94 -9.37
C SER A 251 -11.38 -30.15 -10.80
N SER A 252 -11.61 -31.32 -11.41
CA SER A 252 -11.26 -31.55 -12.82
C SER A 252 -12.10 -30.68 -13.76
N THR A 253 -13.29 -30.26 -13.31
CA THR A 253 -14.19 -29.40 -14.09
C THR A 253 -13.82 -27.92 -14.06
N TRP A 254 -12.93 -27.48 -13.16
CA TRP A 254 -12.62 -26.05 -12.97
C TRP A 254 -11.81 -25.43 -14.12
N LYS A 255 -11.34 -26.26 -15.06
CA LYS A 255 -10.67 -25.83 -16.30
C LYS A 255 -11.63 -25.62 -17.48
N LYS A 256 -12.93 -25.88 -17.30
CA LYS A 256 -13.95 -25.62 -18.33
C LYS A 256 -14.15 -24.11 -18.52
N GLU A 257 -14.89 -23.75 -19.55
CA GLU A 257 -15.28 -22.37 -19.80
C GLU A 257 -16.04 -21.80 -18.59
N LEU A 258 -15.54 -20.68 -18.08
CA LEU A 258 -16.05 -20.05 -16.87
C LEU A 258 -17.35 -19.29 -17.17
N PRO A 259 -18.31 -19.22 -16.21
CA PRO A 259 -19.47 -18.36 -16.36
C PRO A 259 -19.07 -16.89 -16.55
N SER A 260 -19.89 -16.16 -17.30
CA SER A 260 -19.76 -14.70 -17.44
C SER A 260 -20.61 -13.98 -16.40
N LEU A 261 -20.44 -12.65 -16.28
CA LEU A 261 -21.39 -11.86 -15.49
C LEU A 261 -22.80 -11.84 -16.09
N LEU A 262 -22.94 -11.97 -17.41
CA LEU A 262 -24.25 -12.12 -18.03
C LEU A 262 -24.92 -13.43 -17.57
N THR A 263 -24.14 -14.50 -17.43
CA THR A 263 -24.61 -15.77 -16.86
C THR A 263 -25.12 -15.57 -15.42
N LEU A 264 -24.38 -14.82 -14.59
CA LEU A 264 -24.79 -14.49 -13.23
C LEU A 264 -26.08 -13.65 -13.21
N GLN A 265 -26.19 -12.64 -14.08
CA GLN A 265 -27.39 -11.81 -14.18
C GLN A 265 -28.61 -12.66 -14.53
N ASN A 266 -28.51 -13.51 -15.57
CA ASN A 266 -29.60 -14.39 -15.98
C ASN A 266 -30.03 -15.33 -14.85
N VAL A 267 -29.06 -15.89 -14.11
CA VAL A 267 -29.37 -16.74 -12.95
C VAL A 267 -30.10 -15.98 -11.86
N LEU A 268 -29.70 -14.75 -11.54
CA LEU A 268 -30.42 -13.91 -10.56
C LEU A 268 -31.84 -13.58 -11.01
N GLU A 269 -32.04 -13.32 -12.30
CA GLU A 269 -33.37 -13.06 -12.88
C GLU A 269 -34.26 -14.29 -12.80
N GLU A 270 -33.74 -15.48 -13.16
CA GLU A 270 -34.47 -16.74 -13.01
C GLU A 270 -34.83 -17.04 -11.55
N MET A 271 -33.89 -16.91 -10.61
CA MET A 271 -34.12 -17.09 -9.18
C MET A 271 -35.16 -16.10 -8.63
N SER A 272 -35.25 -14.90 -9.21
CA SER A 272 -36.24 -13.89 -8.83
C SER A 272 -37.66 -14.21 -9.34
N GLY A 273 -37.76 -14.91 -10.49
CA GLY A 273 -39.01 -15.34 -11.10
C GLY A 273 -39.53 -16.68 -10.59
N ASP A 274 -38.64 -17.53 -10.06
CA ASP A 274 -38.98 -18.84 -9.52
C ASP A 274 -39.64 -18.74 -8.16
N LYS A 275 -40.95 -18.98 -8.10
CA LYS A 275 -41.73 -18.96 -6.85
C LYS A 275 -41.40 -20.14 -5.92
N GLU A 276 -40.80 -21.21 -6.42
CA GLU A 276 -40.38 -22.35 -5.61
C GLU A 276 -39.06 -22.09 -4.88
N TYR A 277 -38.23 -21.18 -5.41
CA TYR A 277 -37.06 -20.72 -4.68
C TYR A 277 -37.47 -19.96 -3.41
N ALA A 278 -37.12 -20.52 -2.25
CA ALA A 278 -37.54 -20.02 -0.93
C ALA A 278 -37.21 -18.54 -0.70
N SER A 279 -36.15 -18.02 -1.34
CA SER A 279 -35.70 -16.63 -1.21
C SER A 279 -35.98 -15.77 -2.46
N HIS A 280 -36.95 -16.13 -3.33
CA HIS A 280 -37.20 -15.39 -4.58
C HIS A 280 -37.45 -13.89 -4.38
N LYS A 281 -38.15 -13.46 -3.32
CA LYS A 281 -38.35 -12.03 -3.01
C LYS A 281 -37.04 -11.30 -2.73
N ASN A 282 -36.10 -11.97 -2.05
CA ASN A 282 -34.77 -11.42 -1.81
C ASN A 282 -33.94 -11.42 -3.11
N ALA A 283 -34.07 -12.44 -3.96
CA ALA A 283 -33.47 -12.44 -5.29
C ALA A 283 -33.98 -11.32 -6.18
N LEU A 284 -35.28 -11.04 -6.15
CA LEU A 284 -35.87 -9.88 -6.82
C LEU A 284 -35.26 -8.56 -6.31
N GLY A 285 -35.14 -8.41 -4.99
CA GLY A 285 -34.50 -7.23 -4.39
C GLY A 285 -33.01 -7.09 -4.74
N VAL A 286 -32.27 -8.20 -4.79
CA VAL A 286 -30.85 -8.22 -5.20
C VAL A 286 -30.72 -7.85 -6.67
N SER A 287 -31.49 -8.50 -7.55
CA SER A 287 -31.51 -8.24 -8.99
C SER A 287 -31.79 -6.76 -9.28
N ALA A 288 -32.83 -6.19 -8.66
CA ALA A 288 -33.16 -4.78 -8.79
C ALA A 288 -32.03 -3.85 -8.31
N ARG A 289 -31.34 -4.19 -7.21
CA ARG A 289 -30.23 -3.39 -6.67
C ARG A 289 -28.97 -3.46 -7.54
N LEU A 290 -28.69 -4.61 -8.13
CA LEU A 290 -27.52 -4.83 -8.98
C LEU A 290 -27.77 -4.44 -10.44
N MET A 291 -29.00 -4.13 -10.83
CA MET A 291 -29.36 -3.76 -12.21
C MET A 291 -28.47 -2.65 -12.77
N THR A 292 -28.23 -1.58 -12.02
CA THR A 292 -27.34 -0.48 -12.45
C THR A 292 -25.91 -0.95 -12.67
N PHE A 293 -25.42 -1.89 -11.85
CA PHE A 293 -24.09 -2.47 -12.07
C PHE A 293 -24.06 -3.31 -13.33
N PHE A 294 -25.01 -4.23 -13.54
CA PHE A 294 -25.05 -5.05 -14.75
C PHE A 294 -25.23 -4.24 -16.03
N MET A 295 -25.94 -3.12 -15.96
CA MET A 295 -26.14 -2.21 -17.10
C MET A 295 -24.88 -1.44 -17.47
N LEU A 296 -24.11 -0.97 -16.47
CA LEU A 296 -22.96 -0.09 -16.70
C LEU A 296 -21.62 -0.83 -16.75
N ALA A 297 -21.51 -1.97 -16.09
CA ALA A 297 -20.27 -2.72 -16.01
C ALA A 297 -20.07 -3.57 -17.27
N SER A 298 -19.06 -3.21 -18.06
CA SER A 298 -18.66 -3.96 -19.24
C SER A 298 -17.42 -4.81 -18.94
N PHE A 299 -17.41 -6.04 -19.47
CA PHE A 299 -16.30 -6.98 -19.36
C PHE A 299 -16.01 -7.53 -20.75
N ARG A 300 -14.72 -7.61 -21.10
CA ARG A 300 -14.28 -8.09 -22.41
C ARG A 300 -13.33 -9.27 -22.28
N THR A 301 -13.40 -10.15 -23.27
CA THR A 301 -12.49 -11.29 -23.41
C THR A 301 -11.38 -10.90 -24.37
N ASP A 302 -10.38 -10.17 -23.89
CA ASP A 302 -9.17 -9.87 -24.66
C ASP A 302 -8.07 -10.88 -24.33
N MET A 303 -7.65 -11.68 -25.32
CA MET A 303 -6.54 -12.63 -25.15
C MET A 303 -5.17 -11.95 -25.07
N ARG A 304 -5.05 -10.66 -25.41
CA ARG A 304 -3.78 -9.91 -25.36
C ARG A 304 -3.52 -9.27 -24.01
N TRP A 305 -4.56 -9.08 -23.20
CA TRP A 305 -4.43 -8.48 -21.89
C TRP A 305 -4.24 -9.57 -20.81
N SER A 306 -3.23 -9.40 -19.98
CA SER A 306 -3.03 -10.18 -18.77
C SER A 306 -2.20 -9.35 -17.80
N TRP A 307 -2.25 -9.67 -16.51
CA TRP A 307 -1.32 -9.04 -15.57
C TRP A 307 0.13 -9.26 -15.99
N ASP A 308 0.48 -10.48 -16.42
CA ASP A 308 1.83 -10.82 -16.89
C ASP A 308 2.30 -9.90 -18.04
N SER A 309 1.42 -9.62 -19.01
CA SER A 309 1.74 -8.71 -20.12
C SER A 309 1.87 -7.25 -19.70
N LEU A 310 1.29 -6.84 -18.58
CA LEU A 310 1.51 -5.51 -17.98
C LEU A 310 2.80 -5.48 -17.13
N LEU A 311 3.18 -6.59 -16.49
CA LEU A 311 4.43 -6.66 -15.71
C LEU A 311 5.67 -6.77 -16.61
N THR A 312 5.51 -7.29 -17.83
CA THR A 312 6.61 -7.61 -18.75
C THR A 312 6.55 -6.80 -20.05
N ASP A 313 5.73 -5.74 -20.11
CA ASP A 313 5.63 -4.88 -21.28
C ASP A 313 7.02 -4.26 -21.59
N PRO A 314 7.64 -4.56 -22.75
CA PRO A 314 8.99 -4.13 -23.05
C PRO A 314 9.08 -2.64 -23.42
N GLU A 315 7.95 -2.00 -23.74
CA GLU A 315 7.89 -0.63 -24.22
C GLU A 315 7.31 0.34 -23.18
N GLN A 316 6.42 -0.16 -22.31
CA GLN A 316 5.63 0.67 -21.41
C GLN A 316 5.84 0.23 -19.96
N ASN A 317 6.52 1.06 -19.17
CA ASN A 317 6.75 0.75 -17.75
C ASN A 317 5.57 1.20 -16.86
N VAL A 318 4.69 2.07 -17.37
CA VAL A 318 3.57 2.62 -16.60
C VAL A 318 2.24 2.33 -17.29
N HIS A 319 1.37 1.60 -16.59
CA HIS A 319 0.03 1.29 -17.05
C HIS A 319 -1.00 2.02 -16.22
N VAL A 320 -1.81 2.88 -16.84
CA VAL A 320 -2.85 3.65 -16.16
C VAL A 320 -4.21 3.03 -16.48
N LEU A 321 -4.89 2.54 -15.45
CA LEU A 321 -6.22 1.95 -15.53
C LEU A 321 -7.26 3.05 -15.28
N GLN A 322 -7.87 3.53 -16.36
CA GLN A 322 -8.79 4.65 -16.35
C GLN A 322 -10.22 4.19 -16.08
N PHE A 323 -10.81 4.64 -14.97
CA PHE A 323 -12.20 4.32 -14.61
C PHE A 323 -13.18 5.46 -14.93
N ARG A 324 -12.78 6.39 -15.81
CA ARG A 324 -13.64 7.49 -16.29
C ARG A 324 -14.92 6.94 -16.92
N GLY A 325 -16.03 7.66 -16.73
CA GLY A 325 -17.35 7.24 -17.20
C GLY A 325 -18.06 6.25 -16.27
N LEU A 326 -17.38 5.75 -15.23
CA LEU A 326 -17.96 4.96 -14.15
C LEU A 326 -18.02 5.79 -12.88
N GLU A 327 -19.16 5.77 -12.19
CA GLU A 327 -19.35 6.51 -10.95
C GLU A 327 -19.98 5.64 -9.85
N GLY A 328 -19.82 6.10 -8.60
CA GLY A 328 -20.49 5.55 -7.44
C GLY A 328 -20.20 4.07 -7.21
N LYS A 329 -21.27 3.28 -6.98
CA LYS A 329 -21.14 1.86 -6.59
C LYS A 329 -20.54 1.01 -7.70
N THR A 330 -20.83 1.29 -8.97
CA THR A 330 -20.31 0.52 -10.10
C THR A 330 -18.79 0.64 -10.19
N GLN A 331 -18.28 1.87 -10.14
CA GLN A 331 -16.84 2.13 -10.14
C GLN A 331 -16.15 1.39 -8.98
N ARG A 332 -16.70 1.51 -7.77
CA ARG A 332 -16.18 0.86 -6.57
C ARG A 332 -16.12 -0.67 -6.70
N VAL A 333 -17.18 -1.30 -7.21
CA VAL A 333 -17.20 -2.76 -7.43
C VAL A 333 -16.12 -3.16 -8.43
N LEU A 334 -15.99 -2.45 -9.55
CA LEU A 334 -15.00 -2.78 -10.58
C LEU A 334 -13.57 -2.65 -10.07
N VAL A 335 -13.27 -1.59 -9.30
CA VAL A 335 -11.97 -1.42 -8.67
C VAL A 335 -11.70 -2.54 -7.65
N GLU A 336 -12.65 -2.87 -6.76
CA GLU A 336 -12.48 -3.96 -5.79
C GLU A 336 -12.30 -5.34 -6.47
N LEU A 337 -13.05 -5.63 -7.55
CA LEU A 337 -12.89 -6.86 -8.33
C LEU A 337 -11.50 -6.94 -8.95
N LEU A 338 -11.02 -5.84 -9.53
CA LEU A 338 -9.72 -5.82 -10.21
C LEU A 338 -8.55 -5.93 -9.22
N LEU A 339 -8.64 -5.28 -8.06
CA LEU A 339 -7.65 -5.42 -6.98
C LEU A 339 -7.62 -6.84 -6.42
N TRP A 340 -8.77 -7.49 -6.23
CA TRP A 340 -8.82 -8.91 -5.86
C TRP A 340 -8.18 -9.79 -6.93
N HIS A 341 -8.49 -9.52 -8.19
CA HIS A 341 -7.93 -10.29 -9.29
C HIS A 341 -6.40 -10.13 -9.38
N LEU A 342 -5.86 -8.92 -9.15
CA LEU A 342 -4.42 -8.68 -9.04
C LEU A 342 -3.82 -9.47 -7.86
N PHE A 343 -4.44 -9.39 -6.68
CA PHE A 343 -3.97 -10.11 -5.49
C PHE A 343 -3.85 -11.62 -5.73
N PHE A 344 -4.90 -12.25 -6.26
CA PHE A 344 -4.90 -13.70 -6.50
C PHE A 344 -3.98 -14.12 -7.65
N PHE A 345 -3.82 -13.28 -8.67
CA PHE A 345 -2.81 -13.48 -9.71
C PHE A 345 -1.39 -13.51 -9.11
N LEU A 346 -1.04 -12.50 -8.31
CA LEU A 346 0.27 -12.43 -7.65
C LEU A 346 0.49 -13.60 -6.70
N LYS A 347 -0.51 -13.94 -5.88
CA LYS A 347 -0.45 -15.09 -4.96
C LYS A 347 -0.27 -16.43 -5.69
N SER A 348 -0.81 -16.54 -6.90
CA SER A 348 -0.64 -17.73 -7.76
C SER A 348 0.74 -17.79 -8.41
N SER A 349 1.42 -16.65 -8.56
CA SER A 349 2.76 -16.55 -9.17
C SER A 349 3.90 -16.99 -8.23
N GLY A 350 3.63 -17.18 -6.94
CA GLY A 350 4.66 -17.53 -5.94
C GLY A 350 5.36 -16.30 -5.36
N GLN A 351 6.43 -16.54 -4.58
CA GLN A 351 7.20 -15.47 -3.96
C GLN A 351 8.17 -14.83 -4.96
N HIS A 352 8.29 -13.51 -4.91
CA HIS A 352 9.17 -12.74 -5.80
C HIS A 352 9.77 -11.54 -5.06
N PRO A 353 10.97 -11.08 -5.44
CA PRO A 353 11.46 -9.76 -5.03
C PRO A 353 10.56 -8.66 -5.62
N LEU A 354 10.73 -7.42 -5.14
CA LEU A 354 9.97 -6.27 -5.64
C LEU A 354 10.12 -6.14 -7.16
N ARG A 355 9.01 -6.25 -7.87
CA ARG A 355 8.94 -6.29 -9.34
C ARG A 355 7.80 -5.44 -9.93
N LEU A 356 6.96 -4.85 -9.08
CA LEU A 356 5.80 -4.08 -9.50
C LEU A 356 5.39 -3.11 -8.39
N TYR A 357 4.96 -1.91 -8.77
CA TYR A 357 4.19 -1.01 -7.92
C TYR A 357 2.72 -0.94 -8.34
N CYS A 358 1.83 -0.96 -7.35
CA CYS A 358 0.43 -0.57 -7.51
C CYS A 358 0.23 0.81 -6.90
N VAL A 359 -0.29 1.76 -7.69
CA VAL A 359 -0.51 3.14 -7.29
C VAL A 359 -2.01 3.37 -7.10
N LEU A 360 -2.38 3.79 -5.89
CA LEU A 360 -3.74 4.06 -5.44
C LEU A 360 -3.81 5.53 -4.98
N ASP A 361 -3.89 6.46 -5.93
CA ASP A 361 -4.09 7.88 -5.59
C ASP A 361 -5.52 8.13 -5.10
N GLU A 362 -5.74 9.17 -4.29
CA GLU A 362 -7.03 9.45 -3.64
C GLU A 362 -7.66 8.21 -2.97
N ALA A 363 -6.85 7.47 -2.21
CA ALA A 363 -7.18 6.18 -1.63
C ALA A 363 -8.41 6.22 -0.69
N HIS A 364 -8.85 7.38 -0.22
CA HIS A 364 -10.12 7.55 0.49
C HIS A 364 -11.36 7.09 -0.30
N HIS A 365 -11.27 6.96 -1.63
CA HIS A 365 -12.32 6.35 -2.46
C HIS A 365 -12.35 4.81 -2.38
N LEU A 366 -11.30 4.18 -1.83
CA LEU A 366 -11.22 2.74 -1.65
C LEU A 366 -11.76 2.28 -0.30
N SER A 367 -12.10 0.99 -0.23
CA SER A 367 -12.46 0.36 1.04
C SER A 367 -11.21 -0.22 1.72
N PHE A 368 -10.74 0.43 2.78
CA PHE A 368 -9.73 -0.12 3.69
C PHE A 368 -10.32 -1.01 4.80
N ARG A 369 -11.49 -1.60 4.55
CA ARG A 369 -12.13 -2.54 5.49
C ARG A 369 -11.23 -3.76 5.70
N GLU A 370 -11.25 -4.29 6.92
CA GLU A 370 -10.60 -5.56 7.21
C GLU A 370 -11.18 -6.68 6.32
N GLY A 371 -10.31 -7.52 5.78
CA GLY A 371 -10.71 -8.58 4.84
C GLY A 371 -11.08 -8.11 3.44
N GLY A 372 -10.94 -6.82 3.11
CA GLY A 372 -11.05 -6.30 1.76
C GLY A 372 -9.79 -6.54 0.91
N PRO A 373 -9.84 -6.25 -0.40
CA PRO A 373 -8.70 -6.47 -1.30
C PRO A 373 -7.50 -5.59 -0.92
N THR A 374 -7.72 -4.33 -0.54
CA THR A 374 -6.64 -3.42 -0.14
C THR A 374 -5.94 -3.86 1.14
N ASP A 375 -6.69 -4.36 2.15
CA ASP A 375 -6.13 -4.92 3.38
C ASP A 375 -5.30 -6.19 3.10
N ALA A 376 -5.82 -7.10 2.26
CA ALA A 376 -5.08 -8.29 1.84
C ALA A 376 -3.80 -7.93 1.08
N LEU A 377 -3.86 -6.94 0.18
CA LEU A 377 -2.70 -6.46 -0.56
C LEU A 377 -1.63 -5.87 0.39
N LEU A 378 -2.03 -5.00 1.32
CA LEU A 378 -1.11 -4.38 2.29
C LEU A 378 -0.43 -5.39 3.23
N ARG A 379 -1.14 -6.46 3.62
CA ARG A 379 -0.60 -7.46 4.56
C ARG A 379 0.26 -8.53 3.90
N GLU A 380 -0.10 -8.95 2.68
CA GLU A 380 0.51 -10.14 2.06
C GLU A 380 1.29 -9.84 0.77
N ALA A 381 0.98 -8.78 0.02
CA ALA A 381 1.46 -8.65 -1.36
C ALA A 381 2.97 -8.39 -1.47
N ARG A 382 3.61 -7.88 -0.41
CA ARG A 382 5.08 -7.82 -0.30
C ARG A 382 5.74 -9.16 -0.64
N LYS A 383 5.16 -10.27 -0.17
CA LYS A 383 5.70 -11.63 -0.40
C LYS A 383 5.76 -11.99 -1.89
N PHE A 384 4.91 -11.37 -2.70
CA PHE A 384 4.75 -11.65 -4.12
C PHE A 384 5.38 -10.56 -5.01
N GLY A 385 6.23 -9.71 -4.43
CA GLY A 385 6.98 -8.70 -5.15
C GLY A 385 6.18 -7.43 -5.48
N LEU A 386 5.08 -7.16 -4.78
CA LEU A 386 4.29 -5.95 -4.98
C LEU A 386 4.61 -4.89 -3.92
N GLY A 387 5.02 -3.70 -4.39
CA GLY A 387 4.98 -2.45 -3.64
C GLY A 387 3.63 -1.75 -3.85
N ILE A 388 3.16 -1.02 -2.84
CA ILE A 388 1.91 -0.26 -2.93
C ILE A 388 2.24 1.17 -2.57
N MET A 389 1.93 2.10 -3.47
CA MET A 389 1.94 3.54 -3.21
C MET A 389 0.51 3.99 -3.09
N PHE A 390 0.12 4.51 -1.93
CA PHE A 390 -1.24 4.96 -1.73
C PHE A 390 -1.25 6.34 -1.06
N ALA A 391 -2.05 7.24 -1.61
CA ALA A 391 -2.10 8.63 -1.22
C ALA A 391 -3.51 9.01 -0.76
N SER A 392 -3.62 9.73 0.35
CA SER A 392 -4.89 10.31 0.80
C SER A 392 -4.70 11.66 1.47
N GLN A 393 -5.80 12.38 1.61
CA GLN A 393 -5.83 13.70 2.25
C GLN A 393 -5.84 13.57 3.77
N GLN A 394 -6.68 12.70 4.31
CA GLN A 394 -6.86 12.57 5.76
C GLN A 394 -6.19 11.30 6.29
N PRO A 395 -5.42 11.41 7.40
CA PRO A 395 -4.90 10.25 8.13
C PRO A 395 -6.01 9.30 8.63
N GLU A 396 -7.23 9.81 8.76
CA GLU A 396 -8.43 9.04 9.13
C GLU A 396 -8.87 8.06 8.05
N ASP A 397 -8.51 8.31 6.79
CA ASP A 397 -8.88 7.44 5.66
C ASP A 397 -8.14 6.10 5.68
N PHE A 398 -7.02 6.02 6.39
CA PHE A 398 -6.18 4.83 6.42
C PHE A 398 -6.53 3.92 7.61
N SER A 399 -6.60 2.61 7.33
CA SER A 399 -6.74 1.60 8.36
C SER A 399 -5.45 1.46 9.19
N SER A 400 -5.58 0.90 10.40
CA SER A 400 -4.41 0.51 11.21
C SER A 400 -3.46 -0.40 10.43
N ALA A 401 -4.00 -1.32 9.62
CA ALA A 401 -3.22 -2.17 8.74
C ALA A 401 -2.42 -1.37 7.71
N ALA A 402 -2.98 -0.33 7.10
CA ALA A 402 -2.25 0.54 6.18
C ALA A 402 -1.08 1.24 6.87
N PHE A 403 -1.27 1.76 8.08
CA PHE A 403 -0.20 2.40 8.85
C PHE A 403 0.92 1.44 9.27
N SER A 404 0.55 0.26 9.79
CA SER A 404 1.49 -0.74 10.30
C SER A 404 2.25 -1.47 9.19
N ASN A 405 1.62 -1.65 8.03
CA ASN A 405 2.26 -2.35 6.90
C ASN A 405 2.93 -1.40 5.91
N SER A 406 2.92 -0.08 6.15
CA SER A 406 3.67 0.88 5.33
C SER A 406 4.91 1.32 6.06
N ALA A 407 6.04 0.76 5.67
CA ALA A 407 7.31 1.10 6.29
C ALA A 407 7.70 2.54 5.96
N SER A 408 7.50 2.96 4.70
CA SER A 408 7.83 4.31 4.26
C SER A 408 6.62 5.23 4.30
N LYS A 409 6.83 6.47 4.77
CA LYS A 409 5.80 7.50 4.85
C LYS A 409 6.32 8.83 4.30
N LEU A 410 5.57 9.43 3.37
CA LEU A 410 5.81 10.77 2.83
C LEU A 410 4.67 11.70 3.29
N VAL A 411 4.99 12.64 4.17
CA VAL A 411 3.99 13.49 4.82
C VAL A 411 4.17 14.93 4.36
N PHE A 412 3.23 15.40 3.54
CA PHE A 412 3.10 16.79 3.15
C PHE A 412 2.41 17.60 4.24
N GLN A 413 2.25 18.91 3.98
CA GLN A 413 1.49 19.79 4.85
C GLN A 413 0.11 19.18 5.15
N THR A 414 -0.15 18.98 6.44
CA THR A 414 -1.41 18.46 6.96
C THR A 414 -1.75 19.17 8.25
N SER A 415 -3.01 19.52 8.44
CA SER A 415 -3.56 19.79 9.76
C SER A 415 -3.62 18.47 10.54
N ASP A 416 -3.15 18.48 11.79
CA ASP A 416 -3.19 17.33 12.71
C ASP A 416 -3.77 17.74 14.07
N PRO A 417 -5.01 18.29 14.11
CA PRO A 417 -5.59 18.80 15.35
C PRO A 417 -5.81 17.71 16.41
N THR A 418 -5.95 16.45 15.98
CA THR A 418 -6.16 15.28 16.85
C THR A 418 -4.86 14.58 17.26
N LEU A 419 -3.70 15.10 16.81
CA LEU A 419 -2.36 14.52 17.00
C LEU A 419 -2.23 13.07 16.48
N LYS A 420 -3.10 12.64 15.57
CA LYS A 420 -3.14 11.27 15.09
C LYS A 420 -1.91 10.98 14.22
N VAL A 421 -1.57 11.88 13.31
CA VAL A 421 -0.36 11.76 12.48
C VAL A 421 0.86 11.74 13.40
N SER A 422 0.93 12.69 14.32
CA SER A 422 2.03 12.81 15.27
C SER A 422 2.22 11.54 16.11
N LYS A 423 1.13 10.92 16.59
CA LYS A 423 1.16 9.64 17.33
C LYS A 423 1.58 8.44 16.49
N VAL A 424 1.14 8.40 15.24
CA VAL A 424 1.55 7.34 14.30
C VAL A 424 3.03 7.46 13.95
N LEU A 425 3.54 8.69 13.80
CA LEU A 425 4.94 8.93 13.46
C LEU A 425 5.87 8.75 14.67
N SER A 426 5.38 9.00 15.89
CA SER A 426 6.18 8.82 17.11
C SER A 426 6.30 7.36 17.58
N SER A 427 5.44 6.46 17.08
CA SER A 427 5.51 5.04 17.43
C SER A 427 6.52 4.29 16.56
N ASN A 428 7.72 4.04 17.12
CA ASN A 428 8.77 3.10 16.64
C ASN A 428 8.94 2.97 15.11
N MET A 429 9.09 4.10 14.41
CA MET A 429 9.51 4.11 13.01
C MET A 429 11.04 4.25 12.92
N PRO A 430 11.75 3.38 12.18
CA PRO A 430 13.16 3.62 11.87
C PRO A 430 13.30 4.93 11.07
N HIS A 431 14.25 5.78 11.49
CA HIS A 431 14.48 7.12 10.92
C HIS A 431 14.73 7.14 9.39
N SER A 432 15.15 6.02 8.80
CA SER A 432 15.41 5.85 7.36
C SER A 432 14.14 5.83 6.48
N ALA A 433 12.95 5.82 7.07
CA ALA A 433 11.70 5.58 6.35
C ALA A 433 10.66 6.71 6.47
N LEU A 434 11.02 7.86 7.04
CA LEU A 434 10.12 9.00 7.23
C LEU A 434 10.62 10.25 6.52
N PHE A 435 9.80 10.78 5.61
CA PHE A 435 10.08 12.02 4.86
C PHE A 435 8.99 13.06 5.13
N PHE A 436 9.39 14.26 5.57
CA PHE A 436 8.49 15.40 5.81
C PHE A 436 8.66 16.47 4.75
N MET A 437 7.56 16.88 4.11
CA MET A 437 7.54 17.87 3.02
C MET A 437 6.97 19.24 3.40
N SER A 438 6.67 19.50 4.67
CA SER A 438 6.34 20.85 5.15
C SER A 438 7.57 21.52 5.79
N GLY A 439 8.33 22.27 4.99
CA GLY A 439 9.43 23.12 5.46
C GLY A 439 10.83 22.49 5.48
N ARG A 440 10.98 21.23 5.04
CA ARG A 440 12.29 20.55 4.95
C ARG A 440 12.67 19.98 3.57
N PHE A 441 11.87 20.22 2.53
CA PHE A 441 12.26 19.95 1.14
C PHE A 441 11.80 21.09 0.24
N ARG A 442 12.62 21.51 -0.72
CA ARG A 442 12.13 22.36 -1.82
C ARG A 442 11.47 21.45 -2.85
N PRO A 443 10.16 21.60 -3.16
CA PRO A 443 9.60 20.90 -4.31
C PRO A 443 10.33 21.38 -5.57
N MET A 444 11.15 20.50 -6.15
CA MET A 444 11.77 20.74 -7.45
C MET A 444 10.73 20.50 -8.54
N MET A 445 10.72 21.38 -9.56
CA MET A 445 10.05 21.06 -10.83
C MET A 445 10.62 19.76 -11.40
N LEU A 446 9.78 19.02 -12.13
CA LEU A 446 10.11 17.67 -12.57
C LEU A 446 11.38 17.74 -13.41
N ASP A 447 11.55 18.85 -14.16
CA ASP A 447 12.73 19.17 -14.96
C ASP A 447 14.02 19.12 -14.14
N CYS A 448 14.01 19.72 -12.96
CA CYS A 448 15.16 19.73 -12.07
C CYS A 448 15.36 18.39 -11.37
N TRP A 449 14.26 17.70 -11.10
CA TRP A 449 14.23 16.43 -10.37
C TRP A 449 14.82 15.29 -11.21
N LEU A 450 14.39 15.14 -12.46
CA LEU A 450 14.91 14.14 -13.40
C LEU A 450 16.29 14.52 -13.95
N ALA A 451 16.57 15.82 -14.14
CA ALA A 451 17.91 16.25 -14.58
C ALA A 451 18.99 15.88 -13.58
N ARG A 452 18.75 16.04 -12.27
CA ARG A 452 19.69 15.61 -11.23
C ARG A 452 19.91 14.11 -11.23
N CYS A 453 18.86 13.31 -11.44
CA CYS A 453 19.00 11.86 -11.55
C CYS A 453 19.82 11.44 -12.78
N CYS A 454 19.65 12.10 -13.93
CA CYS A 454 20.40 11.77 -15.15
C CYS A 454 21.85 12.27 -15.14
N THR A 455 22.19 13.31 -14.38
CA THR A 455 23.57 13.84 -14.30
C THR A 455 24.52 13.05 -13.39
N GLY A 456 24.03 12.02 -12.71
CA GLY A 456 24.81 11.11 -11.87
C GLY A 456 25.21 9.77 -12.54
N CYS A 457 24.92 9.57 -13.84
CA CYS A 457 25.34 8.39 -14.60
C CYS A 457 26.68 8.58 -15.33
#